data_AF-A0A6C0AXB2-F1
#
_entry.id   AF-A0A6C0AXB2-F1
#
_cell.length_a   1.000
_cell.length_b   1.000
_cell.length_c   1.000
_cell.angle_alpha   90.00
_cell.angle_beta   90.00
_cell.angle_gamma   90.00
#
_symmetry.space_group_name_H-M   'P 1'
#
loop_
_entity.id
_entity.type
_entity.pdbx_description
1 polymer ?
#
loop_
_entity_poly.entity_id
_entity_poly.type
_entity_poly.pdbx_seq_one_letter_code
_entity_poly.pdbx_strand_id
1 'polypeptide(L)'
;MYLSIILLIIITNVLGLYLSPMNHRIIDKLIQTDKISLNTRNKLNKILYLSYEKWAIKKAIEFKKKHYYKCGRIPRDELISYAKFGLYRSILKYNGKHLFINYSNIYIQGELNKALTDSYSLSILPKRIRVTSKKNLTEIEKEDYKKLLNVEMRSNTGYLYDNNQKTPLDVYNKCEKYGEIWNKINELDPFVKRCIHLKYNYDFKKIRSNKHVAELMCCSEEYVRRKINTCHQPGSNR
;
A
#
# COMPACT_ATOMS: atom_id res chain seq x y z
N MET A 1 3.40 54.26 -16.15
CA MET A 1 3.39 54.17 -14.67
C MET A 1 3.47 52.74 -14.12
N TYR A 2 2.67 51.79 -14.61
CA TYR A 2 2.76 50.39 -14.13
C TYR A 2 4.11 49.71 -14.42
N LEU A 3 4.75 50.04 -15.56
CA LEU A 3 6.06 49.47 -15.93
C LEU A 3 7.19 49.87 -14.97
N SER A 4 7.23 51.13 -14.51
CA SER A 4 8.27 51.61 -13.60
C SER A 4 8.13 51.02 -12.20
N ILE A 5 6.89 50.80 -11.72
CA ILE A 5 6.61 50.13 -10.45
C ILE A 5 7.04 48.66 -10.49
N ILE A 6 6.77 47.97 -11.60
CA ILE A 6 7.20 46.58 -11.81
C ILE A 6 8.74 46.48 -11.83
N LEU A 7 9.41 47.43 -12.48
CA LEU A 7 10.88 47.48 -12.53
C LEU A 7 11.50 47.69 -11.13
N LEU A 8 10.93 48.59 -10.33
CA LEU A 8 11.37 48.86 -8.95
C LEU A 8 11.21 47.61 -8.06
N ILE A 9 10.10 46.88 -8.22
CA ILE A 9 9.86 45.62 -7.49
C ILE A 9 10.87 44.54 -7.91
N ILE A 10 11.21 44.45 -9.19
CA ILE A 10 12.22 43.50 -9.69
C ILE A 10 13.59 43.79 -9.05
N ILE A 11 14.01 45.06 -9.00
CA ILE A 11 15.31 45.47 -8.44
C ILE A 11 15.40 45.12 -6.95
N THR A 12 14.33 45.32 -6.17
CA THR A 12 14.32 44.98 -4.73
C THR A 12 14.35 43.46 -4.45
N ASN A 13 13.94 42.61 -5.40
CA ASN A 13 13.90 41.15 -5.22
C ASN A 13 15.25 40.47 -5.48
N VAL A 14 16.19 41.12 -6.19
CA VAL A 14 17.52 40.56 -6.49
C VAL A 14 18.34 40.35 -5.21
N LEU A 15 18.06 41.09 -4.15
CA LEU A 15 18.79 41.02 -2.87
C LEU A 15 18.27 39.95 -1.90
N GLY A 16 17.30 39.12 -2.31
CA GLY A 16 16.81 38.00 -1.48
C GLY A 16 16.10 38.41 -0.19
N LEU A 17 15.71 39.68 -0.08
CA LEU A 17 14.89 40.20 1.00
C LEU A 17 13.41 40.03 0.64
N TYR A 18 12.61 39.70 1.66
CA TYR A 18 11.16 39.66 1.58
C TYR A 18 10.61 40.91 0.91
N LEU A 19 9.47 40.78 0.22
CA LEU A 19 8.72 41.94 -0.26
C LEU A 19 8.52 42.94 0.89
N SER A 20 8.95 44.19 0.68
CA SER A 20 8.69 45.29 1.60
C SER A 20 7.19 45.33 1.94
N PRO A 21 6.79 45.63 3.19
CA PRO A 21 5.38 45.77 3.55
C PRO A 21 4.60 46.71 2.63
N MET A 22 5.26 47.74 2.10
CA MET A 22 4.66 48.67 1.14
C MET A 22 4.41 48.01 -0.21
N ASN A 23 5.40 47.27 -0.75
CA ASN A 23 5.25 46.50 -1.98
C ASN A 23 4.16 45.43 -1.83
N HIS A 24 4.07 44.82 -0.64
CA HIS A 24 3.03 43.84 -0.34
C HIS A 24 1.63 44.46 -0.37
N ARG A 25 1.44 45.63 0.24
CA ARG A 25 0.17 46.38 0.18
C ARG A 25 -0.21 46.77 -1.24
N ILE A 26 0.76 47.15 -2.07
CA ILE A 26 0.51 47.45 -3.49
C ILE A 26 0.05 46.18 -4.20
N ILE A 27 0.74 45.06 -4.00
CA ILE A 27 0.35 43.77 -4.57
C ILE A 27 -1.05 43.36 -4.10
N ASP A 28 -1.35 43.48 -2.81
CA ASP A 28 -2.67 43.13 -2.25
C ASP A 28 -3.78 43.97 -2.88
N LYS A 29 -3.57 45.29 -3.00
CA LYS A 29 -4.51 46.19 -3.69
C LYS A 29 -4.69 45.83 -5.18
N LEU A 30 -3.61 45.47 -5.87
CA LEU A 30 -3.67 45.06 -7.28
C LEU A 30 -4.37 43.71 -7.46
N ILE A 31 -4.27 42.81 -6.49
CA ILE A 31 -4.93 41.50 -6.54
C ILE A 31 -6.43 41.63 -6.23
N GLN A 32 -6.79 42.56 -5.34
CA GLN A 32 -8.18 42.81 -4.96
C GLN A 32 -8.99 43.54 -6.05
N THR A 33 -8.35 44.12 -7.08
CA THR A 33 -9.10 44.77 -8.16
C THR A 33 -9.68 43.74 -9.13
N ASP A 34 -11.01 43.75 -9.28
CA ASP A 34 -11.78 42.77 -10.07
C ASP A 34 -11.47 42.74 -11.58
N LYS A 35 -10.65 43.68 -12.08
CA LYS A 35 -10.32 43.82 -13.52
C LYS A 35 -8.85 43.52 -13.85
N ILE A 36 -8.15 42.74 -13.03
CA ILE A 36 -6.76 42.40 -13.34
C ILE A 36 -6.68 41.43 -14.53
N SER A 37 -5.84 41.75 -15.53
CA SER A 37 -5.59 40.82 -16.64
C SER A 37 -4.86 39.56 -16.14
N LEU A 38 -5.12 38.41 -16.77
CA LEU A 38 -4.47 37.14 -16.43
C LEU A 38 -2.93 37.23 -16.53
N ASN A 39 -2.42 37.96 -17.53
CA ASN A 39 -0.98 38.17 -17.70
C ASN A 39 -0.38 38.97 -16.54
N THR A 40 -1.06 40.03 -16.09
CA THR A 40 -0.63 40.81 -14.92
C THR A 40 -0.68 39.96 -13.65
N ARG A 41 -1.74 39.16 -13.47
CA ARG A 41 -1.88 38.23 -12.35
C ARG A 41 -0.74 37.21 -12.31
N ASN A 42 -0.37 36.62 -13.45
CA ASN A 42 0.74 35.69 -13.55
C ASN A 42 2.10 36.33 -13.20
N LYS A 43 2.31 37.58 -13.60
CA LYS A 43 3.52 38.34 -13.21
C LYS A 43 3.57 38.58 -11.70
N LEU A 44 2.46 38.99 -11.09
CA LEU A 44 2.37 39.16 -9.64
C LEU A 44 2.61 37.84 -8.89
N ASN A 45 2.01 36.75 -9.37
CA ASN A 45 2.20 35.42 -8.80
C ASN A 45 3.66 34.98 -8.86
N LYS A 46 4.35 35.24 -9.99
CA LYS A 46 5.77 34.95 -10.16
C LYS A 46 6.62 35.75 -9.17
N ILE A 47 6.31 37.04 -8.99
CA ILE A 47 7.00 37.90 -8.01
C ILE A 47 6.82 37.34 -6.60
N LEU A 48 5.58 37.03 -6.19
CA LEU A 48 5.28 36.44 -4.88
C LEU A 48 6.01 35.12 -4.66
N TYR A 49 6.07 34.26 -5.68
CA TYR A 49 6.74 32.98 -5.56
C TYR A 49 8.25 33.18 -5.33
N LEU A 50 8.91 33.97 -6.17
CA LEU A 50 10.35 34.23 -6.07
C LEU A 50 10.73 34.88 -4.73
N SER A 51 9.91 35.81 -4.23
CA SER A 51 10.18 36.49 -2.95
C SER A 51 10.03 35.56 -1.74
N TYR A 52 9.14 34.57 -1.80
CA TYR A 52 8.81 33.69 -0.66
C TYR A 52 9.35 32.27 -0.80
N GLU A 53 10.04 31.93 -1.89
CA GLU A 53 10.60 30.59 -2.11
C GLU A 53 11.59 30.20 -1.01
N LYS A 54 12.56 31.07 -0.69
CA LYS A 54 13.55 30.82 0.38
C LYS A 54 12.87 30.64 1.74
N TRP A 55 11.79 31.37 2.00
CA TRP A 55 11.00 31.23 3.21
C TRP A 55 10.28 29.88 3.29
N ALA A 56 9.68 29.41 2.18
CA ALA A 56 9.08 28.08 2.12
C ALA A 56 10.13 26.96 2.34
N ILE A 57 11.33 27.10 1.77
CA ILE A 57 12.45 26.19 2.02
C ILE A 57 12.81 26.17 3.51
N LYS A 58 12.92 27.34 4.14
CA LYS A 58 13.18 27.45 5.58
C LYS A 58 12.08 26.74 6.40
N LYS A 59 10.81 26.90 6.03
CA LYS A 59 9.68 26.21 6.68
C LYS A 59 9.77 24.70 6.59
N ALA A 60 10.17 24.14 5.45
CA ALA A 60 10.39 22.69 5.31
C ALA A 60 11.50 22.19 6.24
N ILE A 61 12.60 22.94 6.38
CA ILE A 61 13.72 22.60 7.26
C ILE A 61 13.29 22.65 8.73
N GLU A 62 12.61 23.73 9.14
CA GLU A 62 12.04 23.87 10.48
C GLU A 62 11.08 22.73 10.81
N PHE A 63 10.21 22.36 9.85
CA PHE A 63 9.26 21.26 10.00
C PHE A 63 9.98 19.92 10.19
N LYS A 64 10.99 19.62 9.38
CA LYS A 64 11.79 18.39 9.53
C LYS A 64 12.48 18.31 10.88
N LYS A 65 13.04 19.42 11.37
CA LYS A 65 13.66 19.50 12.70
C LYS A 65 12.64 19.26 13.82
N LYS A 66 11.48 19.93 13.75
CA LYS A 66 10.39 19.78 14.74
C LYS A 66 9.81 18.37 14.77
N HIS A 67 9.73 17.72 13.61
CA HIS A 67 9.17 16.38 13.44
C HIS A 67 10.22 15.34 13.07
N TYR A 68 11.41 15.45 13.67
CA TYR A 68 12.59 14.63 13.36
C TYR A 68 12.26 13.13 13.25
N TYR A 69 11.63 12.57 14.29
CA TYR A 69 11.26 11.15 14.32
C TYR A 69 10.26 10.73 13.23
N LYS A 70 9.32 11.61 12.86
CA LYS A 70 8.29 11.32 11.84
C LYS A 70 8.84 11.49 10.42
N CYS A 71 9.74 12.45 10.23
CA CYS A 71 10.34 12.77 8.93
C CYS A 71 11.58 11.93 8.61
N GLY A 72 11.96 10.96 9.45
CA GLY A 72 13.22 10.22 9.32
C GLY A 72 13.41 9.58 7.95
N ARG A 73 12.33 9.09 7.33
CA ARG A 73 12.34 8.46 6.00
C ARG A 73 12.18 9.42 4.84
N ILE A 74 11.83 10.68 5.09
CA ILE A 74 11.51 11.64 4.03
C ILE A 74 12.77 12.46 3.74
N PRO A 75 13.34 12.38 2.52
CA PRO A 75 14.43 13.23 2.10
C PRO A 75 14.11 14.72 2.31
N ARG A 76 15.14 15.51 2.60
CA ARG A 76 14.96 16.95 2.81
C ARG A 76 14.39 17.64 1.57
N ASP A 77 14.88 17.26 0.39
CA ASP A 77 14.48 17.87 -0.89
C ASP A 77 13.02 17.56 -1.25
N GLU A 78 12.51 16.41 -0.82
CA GLU A 78 11.10 16.06 -0.96
C GLU A 78 10.23 17.01 -0.11
N LEU A 79 10.56 17.21 1.18
CA LEU A 79 9.83 18.18 2.02
C LEU A 79 9.91 19.62 1.48
N ILE A 80 11.06 20.00 0.91
CA ILE A 80 11.22 21.30 0.24
C ILE A 80 10.25 21.40 -0.94
N SER A 81 10.11 20.33 -1.73
CA SER A 81 9.19 20.27 -2.87
C SER A 81 7.74 20.42 -2.42
N TYR A 82 7.32 19.71 -1.36
CA TYR A 82 5.98 19.89 -0.78
C TYR A 82 5.74 21.32 -0.27
N ALA A 83 6.71 21.94 0.40
CA ALA A 83 6.58 23.31 0.87
C ALA A 83 6.48 24.32 -0.28
N LYS A 84 7.30 24.18 -1.32
CA LYS A 84 7.22 25.01 -2.54
C LYS A 84 5.89 24.83 -3.25
N PHE A 85 5.38 23.60 -3.32
CA PHE A 85 4.07 23.30 -3.89
C PHE A 85 2.94 23.95 -3.07
N GLY A 86 3.01 23.91 -1.75
CA GLY A 86 2.06 24.61 -0.87
C GLY A 86 2.05 26.12 -1.08
N LEU A 87 3.24 26.74 -1.22
CA LEU A 87 3.37 28.16 -1.56
C LEU A 87 2.75 28.48 -2.93
N TYR A 88 3.02 27.65 -3.94
CA TYR A 88 2.43 27.83 -5.26
C TYR A 88 0.89 27.77 -5.21
N ARG A 89 0.33 26.77 -4.52
CA ARG A 89 -1.12 26.63 -4.36
C ARG A 89 -1.75 27.80 -3.62
N SER A 90 -1.10 28.34 -2.60
CA SER A 90 -1.62 29.52 -1.88
C SER A 90 -1.64 30.75 -2.79
N ILE A 91 -0.58 30.99 -3.56
CA ILE A 91 -0.49 32.12 -4.49
C ILE A 91 -1.63 32.09 -5.51
N LEU A 92 -1.92 30.93 -6.10
CA LEU A 92 -3.01 30.81 -7.07
C LEU A 92 -4.37 31.23 -6.48
N LYS A 93 -4.63 30.86 -5.22
CA LYS A 93 -5.91 31.10 -4.53
C LYS A 93 -5.96 32.40 -3.71
N TYR A 94 -4.85 33.12 -3.63
CA TYR A 94 -4.74 34.29 -2.77
C TYR A 94 -5.50 35.49 -3.33
N ASN A 95 -6.42 36.04 -2.53
CA ASN A 95 -7.31 37.14 -2.92
C ASN A 95 -6.92 38.50 -2.31
N GLY A 96 -5.76 38.60 -1.64
CA GLY A 96 -5.28 39.86 -1.06
C GLY A 96 -5.98 40.29 0.24
N LYS A 97 -7.02 39.59 0.74
CA LYS A 97 -7.79 40.05 1.92
C LYS A 97 -7.08 39.86 3.25
N HIS A 98 -6.26 38.82 3.35
CA HIS A 98 -5.56 38.43 4.57
C HIS A 98 -4.05 38.60 4.40
N LEU A 99 -3.31 38.71 5.49
CA LEU A 99 -1.85 38.75 5.42
C LEU A 99 -1.31 37.49 4.69
N PHE A 100 -0.63 37.69 3.57
CA PHE A 100 -0.15 36.62 2.70
C PHE A 100 0.69 35.56 3.42
N ILE A 101 1.56 35.98 4.35
CA ILE A 101 2.41 35.06 5.13
C ILE A 101 1.54 34.08 5.94
N ASN A 102 0.55 34.59 6.68
CA ASN A 102 -0.33 33.76 7.50
C ASN A 102 -1.18 32.84 6.63
N TYR A 103 -1.73 33.38 5.54
CA TYR A 103 -2.51 32.63 4.58
C TYR A 103 -1.70 31.49 3.95
N SER A 104 -0.52 31.80 3.42
CA SER A 104 0.36 30.82 2.76
C SER A 104 0.91 29.79 3.73
N ASN A 105 1.15 30.15 4.99
CA ASN A 105 1.60 29.21 6.00
C ASN A 105 0.60 28.06 6.20
N ILE A 106 -0.72 28.31 6.13
CA ILE A 106 -1.74 27.25 6.23
C ILE A 106 -1.56 26.22 5.11
N TYR A 107 -1.37 26.67 3.87
CA TYR A 107 -1.17 25.79 2.73
C TYR A 107 0.15 25.02 2.81
N ILE A 108 1.24 25.70 3.16
CA ILE A 108 2.56 25.07 3.32
C ILE A 108 2.49 23.98 4.41
N GLN A 109 1.89 24.27 5.57
CA GLN A 109 1.72 23.27 6.62
C GLN A 109 0.81 22.11 6.18
N GLY A 110 -0.25 22.40 5.41
CA GLY A 110 -1.12 21.37 4.84
C GLY A 110 -0.35 20.38 3.96
N GLU A 111 0.45 20.89 3.02
CA GLU A 111 1.26 20.03 2.14
C GLU A 111 2.39 19.30 2.88
N LEU A 112 3.03 19.93 3.88
CA LEU A 112 4.04 19.25 4.70
C LEU A 112 3.44 18.11 5.54
N ASN A 113 2.25 18.30 6.09
CA ASN A 113 1.52 17.22 6.77
C ASN A 113 1.08 16.12 5.80
N LYS A 114 0.75 16.49 4.56
CA LYS A 114 0.44 15.53 3.49
C LYS A 114 1.68 14.68 3.15
N ALA A 115 2.87 15.28 3.08
CA ALA A 115 4.12 14.56 2.88
C ALA A 115 4.33 13.45 3.93
N LEU A 116 4.02 13.73 5.19
CA LEU A 116 4.04 12.72 6.25
C LEU A 116 3.05 11.58 5.99
N THR A 117 1.86 11.85 5.47
CA THR A 117 0.89 10.78 5.19
C THR A 117 1.23 9.96 3.96
N ASP A 118 1.85 10.60 2.97
CA ASP A 118 2.20 10.01 1.68
C ASP A 118 3.50 9.18 1.79
N SER A 119 4.41 9.54 2.70
CA SER A 119 5.61 8.74 3.01
C SER A 119 5.28 7.37 3.63
N TYR A 120 4.09 7.21 4.21
CA TYR A 120 3.57 5.91 4.68
C TYR A 120 2.59 5.29 3.67
N SER A 121 2.66 5.66 2.39
CA SER A 121 1.81 5.09 1.32
C SER A 121 1.90 3.57 1.23
N LEU A 122 3.08 2.99 1.50
CA LEU A 122 3.28 1.54 1.54
C LEU A 122 2.81 0.87 2.83
N SER A 123 2.38 1.62 3.86
CA SER A 123 1.89 0.99 5.09
C SER A 123 0.53 0.31 4.84
N ILE A 124 0.31 -0.84 5.47
CA ILE A 124 -0.95 -1.58 5.43
C ILE A 124 -2.10 -0.76 6.05
N LEU A 125 -1.78 0.20 6.93
CA LEU A 125 -2.76 1.01 7.66
C LEU A 125 -3.50 2.01 6.75
N PRO A 126 -4.84 2.04 6.72
CA PRO A 126 -5.60 3.07 6.04
C PRO A 126 -5.28 4.50 6.51
N LYS A 127 -5.30 5.48 5.60
CA LYS A 127 -5.02 6.90 5.89
C LYS A 127 -5.78 7.44 7.11
N ARG A 128 -7.07 7.08 7.25
CA ARG A 128 -7.90 7.49 8.40
C ARG A 128 -7.26 7.10 9.75
N ILE A 129 -6.71 5.90 9.85
CA ILE A 129 -6.08 5.37 11.07
C ILE A 129 -4.73 6.06 11.30
N ARG A 130 -4.01 6.45 10.23
CA ARG A 130 -2.74 7.17 10.34
C ARG A 130 -2.89 8.60 10.85
N VAL A 131 -4.03 9.25 10.59
CA VAL A 131 -4.29 10.66 10.96
C VAL A 131 -4.91 10.82 12.36
N THR A 132 -5.61 9.81 12.89
CA THR A 132 -6.25 9.88 14.22
C THR A 132 -5.25 10.13 15.35
N SER A 133 -5.69 10.68 16.48
CA SER A 133 -4.82 10.85 17.66
C SER A 133 -4.45 9.50 18.28
N LYS A 134 -3.18 9.36 18.70
CA LYS A 134 -2.65 8.15 19.38
C LYS A 134 -2.56 8.33 20.90
N LYS A 135 -3.12 9.41 21.44
CA LYS A 135 -3.00 9.75 22.87
C LYS A 135 -3.64 8.70 23.79
N ASN A 136 -4.71 8.05 23.33
CA ASN A 136 -5.50 7.12 24.12
C ASN A 136 -5.16 5.65 23.85
N LEU A 137 -4.10 5.35 23.09
CA LEU A 137 -3.70 3.97 22.84
C LEU A 137 -2.89 3.42 24.01
N THR A 138 -3.17 2.17 24.36
CA THR A 138 -2.36 1.34 25.27
C THR A 138 -0.98 1.05 24.65
N GLU A 139 -0.03 0.57 25.46
CA GLU A 139 1.32 0.27 24.96
C GLU A 139 1.34 -0.85 23.91
N ILE A 140 0.51 -1.88 24.11
CA ILE A 140 0.35 -3.01 23.19
C ILE A 140 -0.17 -2.51 21.84
N GLU A 141 -1.24 -1.71 21.84
CA GLU A 141 -1.80 -1.14 20.60
C GLU A 141 -0.82 -0.20 19.88
N LYS A 142 0.03 0.52 20.63
CA LYS A 142 1.09 1.36 20.03
C LYS A 142 2.15 0.51 19.33
N GLU A 143 2.49 -0.64 19.89
CA GLU A 143 3.47 -1.55 19.29
C GLU A 143 2.91 -2.20 18.01
N ASP A 144 1.67 -2.69 18.06
CA ASP A 144 0.98 -3.24 16.89
C ASP A 144 0.82 -2.19 15.78
N TYR A 145 0.48 -0.95 16.16
CA TYR A 145 0.45 0.16 15.20
C TYR A 145 1.82 0.39 14.53
N LYS A 146 2.92 0.33 15.28
CA LYS A 146 4.27 0.49 14.72
C LYS A 146 4.63 -0.65 13.75
N LYS A 147 4.25 -1.89 14.07
CA LYS A 147 4.45 -3.05 13.20
C LYS A 147 3.70 -2.87 11.87
N LEU A 148 2.42 -2.48 11.93
CA LEU A 148 1.59 -2.26 10.73
C LEU A 148 2.00 -1.04 9.89
N LEU A 149 2.73 -0.08 10.48
CA LEU A 149 3.26 1.10 9.78
C LEU A 149 4.47 0.76 8.89
N ASN A 150 5.22 -0.28 9.25
CA ASN A 150 6.48 -0.64 8.62
C ASN A 150 6.31 -1.94 7.84
N VAL A 151 6.15 -1.84 6.52
CA VAL A 151 6.27 -3.03 5.67
C VAL A 151 7.75 -3.38 5.57
N GLU A 152 8.15 -4.50 6.17
CA GLU A 152 9.45 -5.09 5.90
C GLU A 152 9.46 -5.56 4.44
N MET A 153 10.25 -4.90 3.59
CA MET A 153 10.60 -5.48 2.31
C MET A 153 11.58 -6.62 2.59
N ARG A 154 11.11 -7.88 2.55
CA ARG A 154 12.02 -9.03 2.48
C ARG A 154 12.79 -8.93 1.17
N SER A 155 14.09 -8.64 1.25
CA SER A 155 14.98 -8.77 0.10
C SER A 155 14.97 -10.23 -0.36
N ASN A 156 14.80 -10.45 -1.65
CA ASN A 156 14.62 -11.76 -2.25
C ASN A 156 15.92 -12.58 -2.32
N THR A 157 16.58 -12.78 -1.19
CA THR A 157 17.74 -13.69 -1.02
C THR A 157 17.47 -14.80 0.01
N GLY A 158 16.38 -14.70 0.78
CA GLY A 158 15.89 -15.80 1.59
C GLY A 158 14.78 -16.50 0.83
N TYR A 159 15.07 -17.69 0.30
CA TYR A 159 14.10 -18.63 -0.27
C TYR A 159 12.75 -18.51 0.45
N LEU A 160 11.71 -18.14 -0.30
CA LEU A 160 10.34 -18.36 0.13
C LEU A 160 10.18 -19.86 0.27
N TYR A 161 10.47 -20.40 1.46
CA TYR A 161 10.00 -21.72 1.84
C TYR A 161 8.49 -21.63 1.80
N ASP A 162 7.95 -22.08 0.67
CA ASP A 162 6.54 -22.36 0.54
C ASP A 162 6.26 -23.48 1.54
N ASN A 163 5.62 -23.15 2.66
CA ASN A 163 5.26 -24.13 3.69
C ASN A 163 4.34 -25.25 3.15
N ASN A 164 3.87 -25.15 1.90
CA ASN A 164 3.14 -26.18 1.19
C ASN A 164 4.02 -27.07 0.29
N GLN A 165 5.32 -26.82 0.17
CA GLN A 165 6.23 -27.72 -0.52
C GLN A 165 6.43 -28.97 0.33
N LYS A 166 5.88 -30.08 -0.15
CA LYS A 166 6.08 -31.40 0.45
C LYS A 166 7.57 -31.68 0.50
N THR A 167 8.09 -31.95 1.69
CA THR A 167 9.47 -32.37 1.84
C THR A 167 9.64 -33.76 1.19
N PRO A 168 10.87 -34.13 0.79
CA PRO A 168 11.15 -35.50 0.35
C PRO A 168 10.67 -36.56 1.35
N LEU A 169 10.70 -36.26 2.65
CA LEU A 169 10.19 -37.11 3.71
C LEU A 169 8.65 -37.23 3.68
N ASP A 170 7.93 -36.14 3.41
CA ASP A 170 6.47 -36.18 3.25
C ASP A 170 6.05 -37.02 2.04
N VAL A 171 6.83 -36.96 0.95
CA VAL A 171 6.61 -37.79 -0.24
C VAL A 171 6.89 -39.26 0.08
N TYR A 172 7.97 -39.55 0.80
CA TYR A 172 8.33 -40.92 1.22
C TYR A 172 7.25 -41.53 2.12
N ASN A 173 6.83 -40.82 3.17
CA ASN A 173 5.80 -41.27 4.11
C ASN A 173 4.45 -41.50 3.39
N LYS A 174 4.14 -40.69 2.39
CA LYS A 174 2.94 -40.86 1.56
C LYS A 174 3.03 -42.14 0.71
N CYS A 175 4.19 -42.40 0.11
CA CYS A 175 4.43 -43.60 -0.69
C CYS A 175 4.35 -44.88 0.15
N GLU A 176 4.96 -44.89 1.34
CA GLU A 176 4.92 -46.01 2.28
C GLU A 176 3.47 -46.31 2.72
N LYS A 177 2.73 -45.28 3.15
CA LYS A 177 1.33 -45.41 3.57
C LYS A 177 0.43 -45.97 2.46
N TYR A 178 0.57 -45.49 1.22
CA TYR A 178 -0.20 -46.05 0.12
C TYR A 178 0.25 -47.45 -0.28
N GLY A 179 1.54 -47.76 -0.17
CA GLY A 179 2.09 -49.09 -0.37
C GLY A 179 1.44 -50.12 0.55
N GLU A 180 1.33 -49.82 1.84
CA GLU A 180 0.65 -50.69 2.82
C GLU A 180 -0.82 -50.96 2.46
N ILE A 181 -1.54 -49.93 2.02
CA ILE A 181 -2.95 -50.07 1.62
C ILE A 181 -3.07 -50.91 0.35
N TRP A 182 -2.18 -50.69 -0.64
CA TRP A 182 -2.15 -51.51 -1.85
C TRP A 182 -1.78 -52.97 -1.58
N ASN A 183 -0.89 -53.24 -0.62
CA ASN A 183 -0.58 -54.60 -0.17
C ASN A 183 -1.84 -55.29 0.38
N LYS A 184 -2.60 -54.62 1.26
CA LYS A 184 -3.89 -55.15 1.76
C LYS A 184 -4.92 -55.36 0.64
N ILE A 185 -4.98 -54.46 -0.34
CA ILE A 185 -5.87 -54.61 -1.50
C ILE A 185 -5.47 -55.81 -2.36
N ASN A 186 -4.16 -56.08 -2.46
CA ASN A 186 -3.65 -57.18 -3.26
C ASN A 186 -3.95 -58.57 -2.65
N GLU A 187 -4.24 -58.62 -1.35
CA GLU A 187 -4.69 -59.81 -0.60
C GLU A 187 -6.21 -60.06 -0.72
N LEU A 188 -6.99 -59.09 -1.21
CA LEU A 188 -8.43 -59.26 -1.40
C LEU A 188 -8.76 -60.22 -2.54
N ASP A 189 -10.01 -60.68 -2.55
CA ASP A 189 -10.57 -61.49 -3.63
C ASP A 189 -10.25 -60.89 -5.02
N PRO A 190 -9.85 -61.72 -6.02
CA PRO A 190 -9.43 -61.23 -7.34
C PRO A 190 -10.42 -60.28 -8.01
N PHE A 191 -11.72 -60.47 -7.81
CA PHE A 191 -12.76 -59.60 -8.37
C PHE A 191 -12.73 -58.21 -7.73
N VAL A 192 -12.65 -58.16 -6.40
CA VAL A 192 -12.62 -56.91 -5.63
C VAL A 192 -11.33 -56.14 -5.91
N LYS A 193 -10.19 -56.83 -5.90
CA LYS A 193 -8.89 -56.28 -6.28
C LYS A 193 -8.96 -55.60 -7.65
N ARG A 194 -9.48 -56.29 -8.65
CA ARG A 194 -9.62 -55.74 -10.00
C ARG A 194 -10.56 -54.52 -10.03
N CYS A 195 -11.67 -54.55 -9.30
CA CYS A 195 -12.57 -53.40 -9.18
C CYS A 195 -11.86 -52.15 -8.61
N ILE A 196 -11.03 -52.32 -7.58
CA ILE A 196 -10.31 -51.20 -6.93
C ILE A 196 -9.24 -50.62 -7.86
N HIS A 197 -8.44 -51.47 -8.51
CA HIS A 197 -7.43 -51.06 -9.51
C HIS A 197 -8.04 -50.31 -10.70
N LEU A 198 -9.26 -50.68 -11.12
CA LEU A 198 -9.95 -49.96 -12.21
C LEU A 198 -10.53 -48.62 -11.76
N LYS A 199 -10.96 -48.52 -10.50
CA LYS A 199 -11.69 -47.36 -9.96
C LYS A 199 -10.79 -46.23 -9.48
N TYR A 200 -9.62 -46.56 -8.92
CA TYR A 200 -8.73 -45.59 -8.28
C TYR A 200 -7.31 -45.63 -8.87
N ASN A 201 -6.62 -44.50 -8.86
CA ASN A 201 -5.18 -44.46 -9.12
C ASN A 201 -4.38 -44.79 -7.83
N TYR A 202 -3.05 -44.84 -7.93
CA TYR A 202 -2.16 -45.15 -6.80
C TYR A 202 -2.43 -44.28 -5.55
N ASP A 203 -2.75 -43.01 -5.78
CA ASP A 203 -3.08 -42.00 -4.76
C ASP A 203 -4.52 -42.10 -4.22
N PHE A 204 -5.26 -43.15 -4.55
CA PHE A 204 -6.70 -43.32 -4.22
C PHE A 204 -7.63 -42.23 -4.78
N LYS A 205 -7.19 -41.49 -5.81
CA LYS A 205 -8.07 -40.58 -6.55
C LYS A 205 -8.93 -41.38 -7.51
N LYS A 206 -10.23 -41.11 -7.50
CA LYS A 206 -11.22 -41.78 -8.35
C LYS A 206 -10.97 -41.44 -9.82
N ILE A 207 -10.67 -42.46 -10.63
CA ILE A 207 -10.46 -42.34 -12.08
C ILE A 207 -11.67 -42.83 -12.90
N ARG A 208 -12.51 -43.71 -12.34
CA ARG A 208 -13.70 -44.25 -13.01
C ARG A 208 -14.92 -44.26 -12.09
N SER A 209 -16.12 -44.16 -12.67
CA SER A 209 -17.39 -44.35 -11.96
C SER A 209 -17.66 -45.85 -11.73
N ASN A 210 -18.54 -46.18 -10.78
CA ASN A 210 -18.93 -47.58 -10.56
C ASN A 210 -19.59 -48.18 -11.80
N LYS A 211 -20.44 -47.39 -12.48
CA LYS A 211 -21.01 -47.74 -13.79
C LYS A 211 -19.96 -48.18 -14.79
N HIS A 212 -18.91 -47.38 -14.98
CA HIS A 212 -17.87 -47.69 -15.97
C HIS A 212 -17.00 -48.89 -15.56
N VAL A 213 -16.75 -49.08 -14.26
CA VAL A 213 -16.09 -50.31 -13.76
C VAL A 213 -16.99 -51.53 -13.99
N ALA A 214 -18.29 -51.42 -13.79
CA ALA A 214 -19.24 -52.50 -13.98
C ALA A 214 -19.37 -52.90 -15.46
N GLU A 215 -19.33 -51.93 -16.38
CA GLU A 215 -19.21 -52.16 -17.83
C GLU A 215 -17.96 -52.99 -18.16
N LEU A 216 -16.79 -52.60 -17.62
CA LEU A 216 -15.52 -53.32 -17.85
C LEU A 216 -15.49 -54.72 -17.22
N MET A 217 -16.24 -54.93 -16.14
CA MET A 217 -16.32 -56.19 -15.41
C MET A 217 -17.53 -57.04 -15.82
N CYS A 218 -18.29 -56.61 -16.84
CA CYS A 218 -19.51 -57.26 -17.35
C CYS A 218 -20.53 -57.60 -16.25
N CYS A 219 -20.78 -56.67 -15.32
CA CYS A 219 -21.70 -56.87 -14.19
C CYS A 219 -22.55 -55.62 -13.94
N SER A 220 -23.46 -55.67 -12.96
CA SER A 220 -24.28 -54.52 -12.59
C SER A 220 -23.51 -53.52 -11.72
N GLU A 221 -23.81 -52.23 -11.87
CA GLU A 221 -23.23 -51.16 -11.05
C GLU A 221 -23.43 -51.41 -9.55
N GLU A 222 -24.61 -51.89 -9.17
CA GLU A 222 -24.97 -52.20 -7.80
C GLU A 222 -24.14 -53.35 -7.22
N TYR A 223 -23.80 -54.35 -8.03
CA TYR A 223 -22.92 -55.44 -7.62
C TYR A 223 -21.50 -54.93 -7.29
N VAL A 224 -20.93 -54.09 -8.15
CA VAL A 224 -19.64 -53.43 -7.91
C VAL A 224 -19.68 -52.55 -6.67
N ARG A 225 -20.74 -51.75 -6.50
CA ARG A 225 -20.93 -50.88 -5.32
C ARG A 225 -20.94 -51.69 -4.02
N ARG A 226 -21.72 -52.77 -3.98
CA ARG A 226 -21.80 -53.66 -2.81
C ARG A 226 -20.43 -54.26 -2.48
N LYS A 227 -19.75 -54.84 -3.46
CA LYS A 227 -18.44 -55.49 -3.27
C LYS A 227 -17.35 -54.53 -2.79
N ILE A 228 -17.32 -53.30 -3.29
CA ILE A 228 -16.35 -52.29 -2.83
C ILE A 228 -16.70 -51.79 -1.42
N ASN A 229 -17.98 -51.62 -1.09
CA ASN A 229 -18.40 -51.13 0.22
C ASN A 229 -18.22 -52.16 1.33
N THR A 230 -18.31 -53.47 1.04
CA THR A 230 -18.02 -54.52 2.03
C THR A 230 -16.56 -54.46 2.53
N CYS A 231 -15.64 -53.89 1.73
CA CYS A 231 -14.24 -53.69 2.15
C CYS A 231 -14.02 -52.48 3.07
N HIS A 232 -15.01 -51.61 3.27
CA HIS A 232 -14.91 -50.47 4.20
C HIS A 232 -15.29 -50.81 5.64
N GLN A 233 -15.76 -52.03 5.93
CA GLN A 233 -16.11 -52.47 7.28
C GLN A 233 -15.51 -53.84 7.62
N PRO A 234 -14.23 -53.93 8.01
CA PRO A 234 -13.81 -54.97 8.92
C PRO A 234 -14.08 -54.46 10.35
N GLY A 235 -15.30 -54.62 10.84
CA GLY A 235 -15.64 -54.11 12.18
C GLY A 235 -17.11 -54.18 12.64
N SER A 236 -18.03 -54.81 11.93
CA SER A 236 -19.32 -55.15 12.54
C SER A 236 -19.89 -56.47 12.04
N ASN A 237 -20.01 -57.38 13.01
CA ASN A 237 -20.77 -58.63 13.04
C ASN A 237 -20.04 -59.93 12.67
N ARG A 238 -19.71 -60.63 13.78
CA ARG A 238 -19.42 -62.05 13.99
C ARG A 238 -18.01 -62.52 13.72
#